data_AF-S3YGG2-F1
#
_entry.id   AF-S3YGG2-F1
#
_cell.length_a   1.000
_cell.length_b   1.000
_cell.length_c   1.000
_cell.angle_alpha   90.00
_cell.angle_beta   90.00
_cell.angle_gamma   90.00
#
_symmetry.space_group_name_H-M   'P 1'
#
loop_
_entity.id
_entity.type
_entity.pdbx_description
1 polymer ?
#
loop_
_entity_poly.entity_id
_entity_poly.type
_entity_poly.pdbx_seq_one_letter_code
_entity_poly.pdbx_strand_id
1 'polypeptide(L)'
;MSLVQKLHNIGNLVSDDDFISLLKTDFDASSYTVLSVNFSVNNQTLVKKPTLTKTSLDKLNTFFTKAIGGRGSGYFYLYPNFTYQKKDDLYKKFKNTAPTFEKSVLVFANEQNQNLAKPVFEYIKNYEKDELGFKTFSKNDYLLIFTINGKTIRELMPEILTNFIQNFVFVHSKTKFKKGVDFITQKEDICGYNPDVKFFTFDNYHDKFKEQITTKLPLSKKSASNIKKGWMYIINNLKFYHGKLEYIIIPSIAKFDEKAYKIILDSFKKAQKTYSLEDKASKEDILIRKLQKEVGDLETIRSSYVDLYFIFIDKVNLSVKIFGSIENLLPSKIRDVGAKMMEQKVCDYYSIGKKKDGFLYLSDYFATYELFVFFGKAKGSLKEFNRLLNKKENEGIKNKILQEKIYLAKLLLGYEKIEYSKLLDKFEHFREFDFKNKKKLNDKNIKEWVEFSDNFIQNEDRAIKFLDSINAIKRG
;
A
#
# COMPACT_ATOMS: atom_id res chain seq x y z
N MET A 1 -2.68 -8.37 11.01
CA MET A 1 -2.90 -6.97 11.44
C MET A 1 -3.98 -6.36 10.56
N SER A 2 -4.93 -5.58 11.10
CA SER A 2 -5.97 -4.94 10.26
C SER A 2 -5.36 -3.88 9.34
N LEU A 3 -6.01 -3.59 8.21
CA LEU A 3 -5.55 -2.53 7.30
C LEU A 3 -5.42 -1.18 8.03
N VAL A 4 -6.41 -0.80 8.83
CA VAL A 4 -6.41 0.46 9.58
C VAL A 4 -5.18 0.57 10.50
N GLN A 5 -4.81 -0.51 11.19
CA GLN A 5 -3.60 -0.54 12.01
C GLN A 5 -2.32 -0.42 11.17
N LYS A 6 -2.25 -1.07 10.01
CA LYS A 6 -1.11 -0.94 9.08
C LYS A 6 -0.93 0.50 8.64
N LEU A 7 -2.02 1.18 8.29
CA LEU A 7 -2.00 2.58 7.85
C LEU A 7 -1.57 3.52 8.97
N HIS A 8 -2.10 3.32 10.17
CA HIS A 8 -1.65 4.05 11.34
C HIS A 8 -0.14 3.88 11.56
N ASN A 9 0.36 2.65 11.49
CA ASN A 9 1.77 2.34 11.68
C ASN A 9 2.65 2.97 10.59
N ILE A 10 2.25 2.90 9.31
CA ILE A 10 2.96 3.58 8.22
C ILE A 10 2.94 5.09 8.44
N GLY A 11 1.80 5.65 8.81
CA GLY A 11 1.62 7.07 9.07
C GLY A 11 2.50 7.63 10.17
N ASN A 12 2.73 6.86 11.23
CA ASN A 12 3.67 7.20 12.30
C ASN A 12 5.11 7.34 11.80
N LEU A 13 5.48 6.64 10.72
CA LEU A 13 6.83 6.68 10.15
C LEU A 13 7.02 7.78 9.12
N VAL A 14 5.93 8.42 8.70
CA VAL A 14 5.94 9.47 7.68
C VAL A 14 6.19 10.80 8.39
N SER A 15 7.35 11.39 8.13
CA SER A 15 7.67 12.73 8.61
C SER A 15 6.73 13.77 7.99
N ASP A 16 6.64 14.95 8.62
CA ASP A 16 5.86 16.05 8.06
C ASP A 16 6.43 16.50 6.71
N ASP A 17 7.76 16.50 6.54
CA ASP A 17 8.41 16.84 5.27
C ASP A 17 8.07 15.84 4.15
N ASP A 18 8.10 14.54 4.47
CA ASP A 18 7.66 13.51 3.53
C ASP A 18 6.19 13.72 3.18
N PHE A 19 5.32 13.99 4.16
CA PHE A 19 3.91 14.26 3.93
C PHE A 19 3.68 15.48 3.03
N ILE A 20 4.40 16.58 3.27
CA ILE A 20 4.37 17.78 2.42
C ILE A 20 4.78 17.43 0.99
N SER A 21 5.83 16.62 0.82
CA SER A 21 6.26 16.19 -0.51
C SER A 21 5.19 15.36 -1.22
N LEU A 22 4.39 14.57 -0.51
CA LEU A 22 3.31 13.78 -1.09
C LEU A 22 2.14 14.63 -1.61
N LEU A 23 1.93 15.81 -1.02
CA LEU A 23 0.91 16.78 -1.42
C LEU A 23 1.26 17.55 -2.68
N LYS A 24 2.55 17.70 -3.01
CA LYS A 24 2.99 18.46 -4.18
C LYS A 24 2.50 17.84 -5.49
N THR A 25 2.25 18.71 -6.47
CA THR A 25 1.97 18.31 -7.85
C THR A 25 3.25 18.38 -8.66
N ASP A 26 3.55 17.33 -9.42
CA ASP A 26 4.65 17.31 -10.38
C ASP A 26 4.13 17.78 -11.75
N PHE A 27 4.70 18.85 -12.29
CA PHE A 27 4.45 19.33 -13.65
C PHE A 27 5.64 20.14 -14.16
N ASP A 28 5.83 20.17 -15.47
CA ASP A 28 6.79 21.04 -16.11
C ASP A 28 6.17 22.43 -16.31
N ALA A 29 6.57 23.39 -15.48
CA ALA A 29 6.04 24.75 -15.53
C ALA A 29 6.30 25.47 -16.86
N SER A 30 7.35 25.09 -17.60
CA SER A 30 7.69 25.73 -18.87
C SER A 30 6.65 25.50 -19.97
N SER A 31 5.86 24.43 -19.84
CA SER A 31 4.78 24.07 -20.76
C SER A 31 3.48 24.89 -20.56
N TYR A 32 3.41 25.74 -19.53
CA TYR A 32 2.18 26.46 -19.17
C TYR A 32 2.31 27.97 -19.33
N THR A 33 1.21 28.61 -19.74
CA THR A 33 1.07 30.07 -19.64
C THR A 33 0.69 30.45 -18.20
N VAL A 34 1.49 31.28 -17.55
CA VAL A 34 1.23 31.70 -16.16
C VAL A 34 0.37 32.96 -16.13
N LEU A 35 -0.79 32.85 -15.47
CA LEU A 35 -1.75 33.92 -15.26
C LEU A 35 -1.81 34.27 -13.77
N SER A 36 -1.59 35.54 -13.45
CA SER A 36 -1.68 36.06 -12.08
C SER A 36 -2.86 37.02 -11.94
N VAL A 37 -3.76 36.71 -11.01
CA VAL A 37 -4.86 37.58 -10.60
C VAL A 37 -4.43 38.32 -9.34
N ASN A 38 -4.16 39.62 -9.47
CA ASN A 38 -3.75 40.45 -8.36
C ASN A 38 -4.90 41.27 -7.79
N PHE A 39 -5.12 41.12 -6.49
CA PHE A 39 -6.09 41.86 -5.69
C PHE A 39 -5.35 42.94 -4.89
N SER A 40 -5.98 44.10 -4.72
CA SER A 40 -5.46 45.14 -3.83
C SER A 40 -6.44 45.34 -2.69
N VAL A 41 -5.99 45.01 -1.49
CA VAL A 41 -6.81 44.98 -0.27
C VAL A 41 -6.21 45.93 0.75
N ASN A 42 -7.03 46.82 1.28
CA ASN A 42 -6.69 47.70 2.41
C ASN A 42 -7.89 47.76 3.36
N ASN A 43 -7.65 47.78 4.67
CA ASN A 43 -8.70 47.77 5.70
C ASN A 43 -9.83 46.75 5.43
N GLN A 44 -9.46 45.53 5.03
CA GLN A 44 -10.41 44.44 4.73
C GLN A 44 -11.41 44.75 3.60
N THR A 45 -11.05 45.66 2.69
CA THR A 45 -11.86 46.01 1.51
C THR A 45 -11.00 46.02 0.25
N LEU A 46 -11.62 45.74 -0.91
CA LEU A 46 -10.95 45.87 -2.20
C LEU A 46 -10.85 47.35 -2.57
N VAL A 47 -9.62 47.83 -2.78
CA VAL A 47 -9.35 49.26 -3.03
C VAL A 47 -9.44 49.62 -4.52
N LYS A 48 -9.27 48.61 -5.39
CA LYS A 48 -9.41 48.75 -6.85
C LYS A 48 -9.86 47.43 -7.46
N LYS A 49 -10.33 47.50 -8.71
CA LYS A 49 -10.65 46.31 -9.51
C LYS A 49 -9.42 45.39 -9.58
N PRO A 50 -9.59 44.07 -9.39
CA PRO A 50 -8.50 43.12 -9.57
C PRO A 50 -7.97 43.15 -11.00
N THR A 51 -6.73 42.71 -11.17
CA THR A 51 -6.04 42.75 -12.47
C THR A 51 -5.55 41.36 -12.83
N LEU A 52 -5.77 40.96 -14.09
CA LEU A 52 -5.25 39.71 -14.66
C LEU A 52 -4.05 40.01 -15.54
N THR A 53 -2.92 39.37 -15.26
CA THR A 53 -1.66 39.59 -16.01
C THR A 53 -0.98 38.27 -16.35
N LYS A 54 -0.25 38.26 -17.47
CA LYS A 54 0.71 37.17 -17.78
C LYS A 54 2.02 37.45 -17.03
N THR A 55 2.62 36.42 -16.44
CA THR A 55 3.86 36.56 -15.66
C THR A 55 4.78 35.34 -15.86
N SER A 56 5.91 35.30 -15.15
CA SER A 56 6.74 34.10 -15.00
C SER A 56 6.57 33.51 -13.60
N LEU A 57 6.63 32.18 -13.51
CA LEU A 57 6.55 31.47 -12.24
C LEU A 57 7.77 31.72 -11.35
N ASP A 58 8.95 31.93 -11.93
CA ASP A 58 10.22 32.09 -11.19
C ASP A 58 10.22 33.33 -10.29
N LYS A 59 9.33 34.29 -10.57
CA LYS A 59 9.15 35.52 -9.79
C LYS A 59 8.18 35.36 -8.62
N LEU A 60 7.59 34.18 -8.44
CA LEU A 60 6.48 33.95 -7.50
C LEU A 60 6.78 32.76 -6.60
N ASN A 61 6.73 32.97 -5.28
CA ASN A 61 6.85 31.88 -4.31
C ASN A 61 5.51 31.13 -4.20
N THR A 62 5.31 30.14 -5.07
CA THR A 62 4.07 29.35 -5.14
C THR A 62 4.24 27.96 -4.51
N PHE A 63 3.13 27.32 -4.18
CA PHE A 63 3.10 25.92 -3.74
C PHE A 63 1.89 25.25 -4.37
N PHE A 64 2.13 24.48 -5.44
CA PHE A 64 1.09 23.71 -6.11
C PHE A 64 0.89 22.39 -5.38
N THR A 65 -0.38 22.08 -5.11
CA THR A 65 -0.77 20.85 -4.42
C THR A 65 -1.74 20.05 -5.27
N LYS A 66 -1.80 18.74 -5.03
CA LYS A 66 -2.93 17.90 -5.43
C LYS A 66 -4.18 18.39 -4.71
N ALA A 67 -5.36 18.08 -5.25
CA ALA A 67 -6.61 18.38 -4.55
C ALA A 67 -6.63 17.68 -3.18
N ILE A 68 -6.89 18.43 -2.12
CA ILE A 68 -6.90 17.95 -0.72
C ILE A 68 -8.31 17.71 -0.18
N GLY A 69 -9.34 18.03 -0.97
CA GLY A 69 -10.74 17.70 -0.67
C GLY A 69 -11.68 17.93 -1.86
N GLY A 70 -12.90 17.37 -1.75
CA GLY A 70 -13.95 17.53 -2.75
C GLY A 70 -14.86 16.31 -2.94
N ARG A 71 -16.12 16.43 -2.52
CA ARG A 71 -17.29 15.72 -3.05
C ARG A 71 -18.43 16.75 -3.12
N GLY A 72 -19.04 16.94 -4.29
CA GLY A 72 -20.05 17.98 -4.51
C GLY A 72 -19.45 19.29 -5.04
N SER A 73 -19.73 20.43 -4.37
CA SER A 73 -19.59 21.83 -4.82
C SER A 73 -18.17 22.36 -5.17
N GLY A 74 -17.29 21.52 -5.74
CA GLY A 74 -15.98 21.89 -6.26
C GLY A 74 -14.81 21.20 -5.54
N TYR A 75 -13.74 20.97 -6.29
CA TYR A 75 -12.44 20.53 -5.77
C TYR A 75 -11.71 21.71 -5.14
N PHE A 76 -10.96 21.46 -4.08
CA PHE A 76 -10.13 22.49 -3.47
C PHE A 76 -8.71 22.01 -3.13
N TYR A 77 -7.81 22.98 -3.07
CA TYR A 77 -6.37 22.81 -2.90
C TYR A 77 -5.90 23.47 -1.61
N LEU A 78 -4.65 23.25 -1.20
CA LEU A 78 -4.11 23.89 0.00
C LEU A 78 -3.92 25.39 -0.20
N TYR A 79 -3.29 25.76 -1.30
CA TYR A 79 -3.18 27.14 -1.77
C TYR A 79 -3.93 27.30 -3.09
N PRO A 80 -4.43 28.50 -3.42
CA PRO A 80 -5.17 28.77 -4.65
C PRO A 80 -4.23 28.87 -5.86
N ASN A 81 -3.44 27.82 -6.11
CA ASN A 81 -2.57 27.70 -7.27
C ASN A 81 -3.12 26.55 -8.13
N PHE A 82 -3.61 26.86 -9.33
CA PHE A 82 -4.37 25.90 -10.15
C PHE A 82 -3.64 25.57 -11.44
N THR A 83 -3.65 24.29 -11.80
CA THR A 83 -3.16 23.79 -13.10
C THR A 83 -4.34 23.45 -14.00
N TYR A 84 -4.34 23.99 -15.21
CA TYR A 84 -5.37 23.72 -16.21
C TYR A 84 -4.72 23.22 -17.49
N GLN A 85 -5.08 22.00 -17.91
CA GLN A 85 -4.58 21.38 -19.14
C GLN A 85 -5.64 21.43 -20.24
N LYS A 86 -5.25 21.95 -21.41
CA LYS A 86 -6.04 22.06 -22.64
C LYS A 86 -7.43 22.66 -22.37
N LYS A 87 -7.48 23.74 -21.60
CA LYS A 87 -8.73 24.42 -21.21
C LYS A 87 -8.92 25.70 -22.00
N ASP A 88 -10.16 25.92 -22.43
CA ASP A 88 -10.68 27.07 -23.15
C ASP A 88 -11.60 27.94 -22.28
N ASP A 89 -12.39 27.34 -21.39
CA ASP A 89 -13.30 28.08 -20.50
C ASP A 89 -12.61 28.48 -19.17
N LEU A 90 -11.64 29.41 -19.24
CA LEU A 90 -10.98 29.95 -18.05
C LEU A 90 -11.94 30.74 -17.16
N TYR A 91 -12.99 31.34 -17.73
CA TYR A 91 -14.00 32.08 -16.97
C TYR A 91 -14.72 31.19 -15.96
N LYS A 92 -15.23 30.03 -16.39
CA LYS A 92 -15.84 29.04 -15.48
C LYS A 92 -14.82 28.46 -14.52
N LYS A 93 -13.56 28.28 -14.94
CA LYS A 93 -12.50 27.78 -14.07
C LYS A 93 -12.16 28.77 -12.94
N PHE A 94 -12.12 30.07 -13.24
CA PHE A 94 -11.94 31.10 -12.22
C PHE A 94 -13.06 31.07 -11.17
N LYS A 95 -14.33 30.96 -11.56
CA LYS A 95 -15.45 30.84 -10.58
C LYS A 95 -15.29 29.62 -9.67
N ASN A 96 -14.75 28.52 -10.19
CA ASN A 96 -14.51 27.29 -9.44
C ASN A 96 -13.30 27.36 -8.48
N THR A 97 -12.60 28.49 -8.36
CA THR A 97 -11.53 28.66 -7.38
C THR A 97 -12.03 29.09 -6.01
N ALA A 98 -13.25 29.65 -5.91
CA ALA A 98 -13.85 30.13 -4.66
C ALA A 98 -13.84 29.07 -3.53
N PRO A 99 -14.14 27.77 -3.78
CA PRO A 99 -14.07 26.73 -2.75
C PRO A 99 -12.67 26.57 -2.13
N THR A 100 -11.58 26.89 -2.85
CA THR A 100 -10.23 26.84 -2.28
C THR A 100 -9.97 27.97 -1.30
N PHE A 101 -10.50 29.16 -1.57
CA PHE A 101 -10.45 30.24 -0.59
C PHE A 101 -11.32 29.90 0.63
N GLU A 102 -12.56 29.46 0.41
CA GLU A 102 -13.52 29.13 1.46
C GLU A 102 -13.03 28.01 2.39
N LYS A 103 -12.59 26.89 1.81
CA LYS A 103 -12.35 25.64 2.56
C LYS A 103 -10.89 25.42 2.94
N SER A 104 -9.98 26.27 2.45
CA SER A 104 -8.56 26.18 2.77
C SER A 104 -8.04 27.50 3.32
N VAL A 105 -7.98 28.56 2.50
CA VAL A 105 -7.36 29.83 2.91
C VAL A 105 -8.04 30.41 4.15
N LEU A 106 -9.38 30.51 4.15
CA LEU A 106 -10.14 31.05 5.28
C LEU A 106 -10.23 30.09 6.47
N VAL A 107 -9.84 28.83 6.32
CA VAL A 107 -9.86 27.83 7.40
C VAL A 107 -8.51 27.74 8.10
N PHE A 108 -7.42 27.79 7.35
CA PHE A 108 -6.08 27.51 7.86
C PHE A 108 -5.20 28.76 8.01
N ALA A 109 -5.60 29.92 7.47
CA ALA A 109 -4.90 31.17 7.77
C ALA A 109 -5.23 31.66 9.18
N ASN A 110 -4.36 32.48 9.77
CA ASN A 110 -4.66 33.14 11.04
C ASN A 110 -5.71 34.25 10.84
N GLU A 111 -6.40 34.67 11.91
CA GLU A 111 -7.53 35.61 11.85
C GLU A 111 -7.25 36.89 11.04
N GLN A 112 -6.09 37.52 11.25
CA GLN A 112 -5.67 38.70 10.49
C GLN A 112 -5.57 38.42 8.97
N ASN A 113 -5.03 37.26 8.60
CA ASN A 113 -4.86 36.84 7.21
C ASN A 113 -6.19 36.37 6.59
N GLN A 114 -7.10 35.78 7.38
CA GLN A 114 -8.46 35.49 6.95
C GLN A 114 -9.19 36.79 6.56
N ASN A 115 -9.06 37.84 7.38
CA ASN A 115 -9.63 39.16 7.08
C ASN A 115 -9.06 39.79 5.81
N LEU A 116 -7.80 39.51 5.47
CA LEU A 116 -7.18 39.92 4.21
C LEU A 116 -7.74 39.14 3.00
N ALA A 117 -7.97 37.82 3.16
CA ALA A 117 -8.46 36.95 2.08
C ALA A 117 -9.98 37.03 1.85
N LYS A 118 -10.77 37.43 2.86
CA LYS A 118 -12.23 37.45 2.79
C LYS A 118 -12.78 38.31 1.64
N PRO A 119 -12.27 39.53 1.36
CA PRO A 119 -12.72 40.31 0.21
C PRO A 119 -12.41 39.65 -1.14
N VAL A 120 -11.30 38.90 -1.22
CA VAL A 120 -10.92 38.13 -2.41
C VAL A 120 -11.91 36.99 -2.65
N PHE A 121 -12.23 36.24 -1.60
CA PHE A 121 -13.24 35.19 -1.66
C PHE A 121 -14.60 35.72 -2.13
N GLU A 122 -15.09 36.81 -1.52
CA GLU A 122 -16.38 37.40 -1.88
C GLU A 122 -16.39 37.90 -3.33
N TYR A 123 -15.28 38.45 -3.83
CA TYR A 123 -15.18 38.85 -5.24
C TYR A 123 -15.31 37.66 -6.19
N ILE A 124 -14.56 36.57 -5.94
CA ILE A 124 -14.59 35.39 -6.81
C ILE A 124 -15.97 34.73 -6.77
N LYS A 125 -16.56 34.60 -5.59
CA LYS A 125 -17.88 33.98 -5.38
C LYS A 125 -18.98 34.71 -6.15
N ASN A 126 -18.92 36.04 -6.20
CA ASN A 126 -19.92 36.88 -6.86
C ASN A 126 -19.52 37.30 -8.29
N TYR A 127 -18.52 36.65 -8.89
CA TYR A 127 -18.02 36.99 -10.22
C TYR A 127 -18.99 36.53 -11.33
N GLU A 128 -19.86 37.44 -11.78
CA GLU A 128 -20.84 37.18 -12.84
C GLU A 128 -20.51 37.83 -14.19
N LYS A 129 -19.80 38.96 -14.20
CA LYS A 129 -19.37 39.63 -15.44
C LYS A 129 -17.89 39.36 -15.68
N ASP A 130 -17.49 39.20 -16.94
CA ASP A 130 -16.09 38.91 -17.28
C ASP A 130 -15.19 40.16 -17.23
N GLU A 131 -15.12 40.80 -16.06
CA GLU A 131 -14.35 42.03 -15.85
C GLU A 131 -12.83 41.85 -15.97
N LEU A 132 -12.34 40.61 -15.79
CA LEU A 132 -10.93 40.23 -15.93
C LEU A 132 -10.59 39.72 -17.33
N GLY A 133 -11.56 39.62 -18.25
CA GLY A 133 -11.35 39.23 -19.63
C GLY A 133 -10.94 37.76 -19.83
N PHE A 134 -11.32 36.85 -18.92
CA PHE A 134 -10.97 35.43 -19.03
C PHE A 134 -11.51 34.75 -20.30
N LYS A 135 -12.61 35.24 -20.88
CA LYS A 135 -13.19 34.69 -22.12
C LYS A 135 -12.33 34.95 -23.37
N THR A 136 -11.33 35.83 -23.28
CA THR A 136 -10.44 36.15 -24.41
C THR A 136 -9.31 35.14 -24.62
N PHE A 137 -9.11 34.22 -23.66
CA PHE A 137 -8.04 33.24 -23.71
C PHE A 137 -8.44 32.03 -24.54
N SER A 138 -7.56 31.62 -25.47
CA SER A 138 -7.75 30.43 -26.30
C SER A 138 -7.52 29.14 -25.49
N LYS A 139 -7.82 28.01 -26.10
CA LYS A 139 -7.49 26.70 -25.51
C LYS A 139 -5.97 26.54 -25.34
N ASN A 140 -5.48 26.42 -24.11
CA ASN A 140 -4.07 26.17 -23.82
C ASN A 140 -3.88 25.54 -22.43
N ASP A 141 -2.63 25.31 -22.05
CA ASP A 141 -2.20 24.93 -20.72
C ASP A 141 -1.90 26.19 -19.89
N TYR A 142 -2.58 26.33 -18.75
CA TYR A 142 -2.52 27.51 -17.88
C TYR A 142 -2.17 27.19 -16.44
N LEU A 143 -1.35 28.04 -15.81
CA LEU A 143 -1.25 28.15 -14.36
C LEU A 143 -2.00 29.39 -13.92
N LEU A 144 -2.96 29.25 -13.01
CA LEU A 144 -3.67 30.37 -12.42
C LEU A 144 -3.23 30.56 -10.97
N ILE A 145 -2.68 31.75 -10.68
CA ILE A 145 -2.12 32.12 -9.38
C ILE A 145 -2.83 33.38 -8.87
N PHE A 146 -2.93 33.50 -7.55
CA PHE A 146 -3.58 34.61 -6.88
C PHE A 146 -2.57 35.36 -6.01
N THR A 147 -2.58 36.68 -6.11
CA THR A 147 -1.75 37.57 -5.29
C THR A 147 -2.61 38.63 -4.60
N ILE A 148 -2.23 39.04 -3.40
CA ILE A 148 -2.82 40.18 -2.69
C ILE A 148 -1.72 41.18 -2.44
N ASN A 149 -1.93 42.44 -2.85
CA ASN A 149 -0.94 43.51 -2.74
C ASN A 149 0.43 43.10 -3.33
N GLY A 150 0.42 42.35 -4.44
CA GLY A 150 1.63 41.90 -5.15
C GLY A 150 2.34 40.68 -4.55
N LYS A 151 1.89 40.15 -3.41
CA LYS A 151 2.46 38.94 -2.80
C LYS A 151 1.54 37.74 -3.02
N THR A 152 2.10 36.55 -3.24
CA THR A 152 1.32 35.32 -3.34
C THR A 152 0.67 34.98 -1.99
N ILE A 153 -0.38 34.16 -2.03
CA ILE A 153 -1.03 33.68 -0.80
C ILE A 153 -0.05 32.91 0.10
N ARG A 154 0.91 32.18 -0.49
CA ARG A 154 1.93 31.46 0.29
C ARG A 154 2.88 32.40 1.03
N GLU A 155 3.27 33.52 0.42
CA GLU A 155 4.14 34.51 1.06
C GLU A 155 3.44 35.27 2.17
N LEU A 156 2.16 35.58 1.98
CA LEU A 156 1.34 36.29 2.96
C LEU A 156 0.90 35.39 4.12
N MET A 157 0.63 34.12 3.80
CA MET A 157 -0.02 33.18 4.72
C MET A 157 0.74 31.85 4.76
N PRO A 158 2.06 31.84 5.04
CA PRO A 158 2.85 30.61 5.08
C PRO A 158 2.36 29.64 6.15
N GLU A 159 1.68 30.14 7.19
CA GLU A 159 1.11 29.35 8.27
C GLU A 159 0.01 28.38 7.82
N ILE A 160 -0.64 28.62 6.67
CA ILE A 160 -1.66 27.72 6.12
C ILE A 160 -1.12 26.29 6.02
N LEU A 161 0.13 26.12 5.58
CA LEU A 161 0.75 24.81 5.46
C LEU A 161 0.91 24.13 6.84
N THR A 162 1.45 24.86 7.81
CA THR A 162 1.66 24.36 9.17
C THR A 162 0.34 24.01 9.85
N ASN A 163 -0.64 24.92 9.78
CA ASN A 163 -1.97 24.76 10.35
C ASN A 163 -2.72 23.58 9.70
N PHE A 164 -2.55 23.39 8.39
CA PHE A 164 -3.07 22.22 7.69
C PHE A 164 -2.43 20.93 8.20
N ILE A 165 -1.10 20.83 8.28
CA ILE A 165 -0.41 19.61 8.77
C ILE A 165 -0.83 19.26 10.20
N GLN A 166 -1.14 20.25 11.03
CA GLN A 166 -1.65 20.03 12.39
C GLN A 166 -3.13 19.61 12.44
N ASN A 167 -3.94 19.96 11.43
CA ASN A 167 -5.41 19.88 11.46
C ASN A 167 -6.06 19.38 10.15
N PHE A 168 -5.39 18.52 9.39
CA PHE A 168 -5.88 18.01 8.10
C PHE A 168 -6.92 16.88 8.23
N VAL A 169 -7.28 16.49 9.45
CA VAL A 169 -8.40 15.58 9.74
C VAL A 169 -9.48 16.34 10.48
N PHE A 170 -10.73 16.10 10.10
CA PHE A 170 -11.87 16.83 10.63
C PHE A 170 -12.74 15.95 11.49
N VAL A 171 -13.39 16.58 12.46
CA VAL A 171 -14.52 15.95 13.14
C VAL A 171 -15.65 15.82 12.13
N HIS A 172 -16.28 14.65 12.13
CA HIS A 172 -17.41 14.43 11.24
C HIS A 172 -18.53 15.45 11.58
N SER A 173 -18.99 16.22 10.58
CA SER A 173 -19.77 17.47 10.73
C SER A 173 -21.09 17.36 11.52
N LYS A 174 -21.61 16.14 11.69
CA LYS A 174 -22.85 15.85 12.45
C LYS A 174 -22.59 15.37 13.88
N THR A 175 -21.34 15.36 14.36
CA THR A 175 -20.95 14.71 15.61
C THR A 175 -20.35 15.72 16.58
N LYS A 176 -20.82 15.70 17.83
CA LYS A 176 -20.16 16.41 18.93
C LYS A 176 -18.90 15.64 19.32
N PHE A 177 -17.86 16.37 19.74
CA PHE A 177 -16.70 15.78 20.42
C PHE A 177 -17.18 14.92 21.58
N LYS A 178 -16.87 13.62 21.55
CA LYS A 178 -17.19 12.69 22.64
C LYS A 178 -15.89 12.07 23.13
N LYS A 179 -15.73 12.00 24.45
CA LYS A 179 -14.71 11.14 25.05
C LYS A 179 -15.04 9.69 24.72
N GLY A 180 -14.03 8.92 24.39
CA GLY A 180 -14.14 7.50 24.07
C GLY A 180 -12.78 6.83 24.08
N VAL A 181 -12.77 5.52 23.91
CA VAL A 181 -11.53 4.75 23.78
C VAL A 181 -11.14 4.72 22.31
N ASP A 182 -9.97 5.26 21.99
CA ASP A 182 -9.43 5.25 20.63
C ASP A 182 -9.19 3.81 20.16
N PHE A 183 -9.79 3.44 19.03
CA PHE A 183 -9.77 2.08 18.50
C PHE A 183 -8.36 1.55 18.22
N ILE A 184 -7.39 2.42 17.95
CA ILE A 184 -6.03 2.02 17.57
C ILE A 184 -5.12 1.91 18.79
N THR A 185 -5.09 2.94 19.61
CA THR A 185 -4.19 3.06 20.75
C THR A 185 -4.76 2.43 22.02
N GLN A 186 -6.07 2.16 22.05
CA GLN A 186 -6.80 1.64 23.21
C GLN A 186 -6.74 2.57 24.44
N LYS A 187 -6.51 3.87 24.21
CA LYS A 187 -6.45 4.92 25.25
C LYS A 187 -7.67 5.81 25.18
N GLU A 188 -8.06 6.37 26.33
CA GLU A 188 -9.13 7.36 26.38
C GLU A 188 -8.67 8.68 25.75
N ASP A 189 -9.45 9.20 24.80
CA ASP A 189 -9.20 10.46 24.10
C ASP A 189 -10.51 11.05 23.55
N ILE A 190 -10.44 12.27 23.01
CA ILE A 190 -11.51 12.88 22.24
C ILE A 190 -11.57 12.18 20.88
N CYS A 191 -12.64 11.41 20.67
CA CYS A 191 -12.84 10.58 19.49
C CYS A 191 -13.93 11.13 18.56
N GLY A 192 -13.91 10.66 17.30
CA GLY A 192 -14.87 11.05 16.25
C GLY A 192 -14.24 11.75 15.04
N TYR A 193 -12.91 11.70 14.92
CA TYR A 193 -12.18 12.25 13.78
C TYR A 193 -12.27 11.30 12.58
N ASN A 194 -12.43 11.89 11.39
CA ASN A 194 -12.44 11.16 10.13
C ASN A 194 -11.08 11.30 9.42
N PRO A 195 -10.38 10.19 9.12
CA PRO A 195 -9.18 10.23 8.28
C PRO A 195 -9.50 10.52 6.80
N ASP A 196 -10.78 10.62 6.41
CA ASP A 196 -11.28 10.83 5.04
C ASP A 196 -10.79 9.78 4.03
N VAL A 197 -10.41 8.60 4.51
CA VAL A 197 -10.03 7.49 3.65
C VAL A 197 -11.22 6.56 3.51
N LYS A 198 -11.60 6.29 2.26
CA LYS A 198 -12.79 5.49 1.94
C LYS A 198 -12.50 3.98 2.06
N PHE A 199 -12.27 3.52 3.27
CA PHE A 199 -11.89 2.13 3.56
C PHE A 199 -12.94 1.10 3.18
N PHE A 200 -14.21 1.51 3.11
CA PHE A 200 -15.31 0.60 2.93
C PHE A 200 -16.20 1.07 1.80
N THR A 201 -16.50 0.13 0.93
CA THR A 201 -17.22 0.29 -0.34
C THR A 201 -18.68 0.73 -0.21
N PHE A 202 -19.21 0.99 0.99
CA PHE A 202 -20.57 1.53 1.18
C PHE A 202 -20.66 2.70 2.19
N ASP A 203 -19.70 2.82 3.10
CA ASP A 203 -19.88 3.65 4.31
C ASP A 203 -19.86 5.15 4.05
N ASN A 204 -19.15 5.54 3.00
CA ASN A 204 -19.06 6.94 2.59
C ASN A 204 -20.19 7.37 1.65
N TYR A 205 -21.14 6.49 1.33
CA TYR A 205 -22.22 6.78 0.37
C TYR A 205 -23.59 6.86 1.02
N HIS A 206 -23.78 6.27 2.22
CA HIS A 206 -25.07 6.28 2.90
C HIS A 206 -24.95 6.81 4.33
N ASP A 207 -25.81 7.77 4.70
CA ASP A 207 -25.74 8.45 6.00
C ASP A 207 -25.81 7.48 7.20
N LYS A 208 -26.53 6.36 7.05
CA LYS A 208 -26.65 5.28 8.06
C LYS A 208 -25.32 4.60 8.43
N PHE A 209 -24.31 4.62 7.56
CA PHE A 209 -23.01 3.99 7.87
C PHE A 209 -22.01 4.94 8.50
N LYS A 210 -22.27 6.26 8.48
CA LYS A 210 -21.44 7.27 9.18
C LYS A 210 -21.39 7.01 10.68
N GLU A 211 -22.51 6.54 11.24
CA GLU A 211 -22.59 6.15 12.65
C GLU A 211 -21.58 5.05 13.00
N GLN A 212 -21.32 4.11 12.09
CA GLN A 212 -20.36 3.02 12.33
C GLN A 212 -18.93 3.53 12.50
N ILE A 213 -18.51 4.54 11.73
CA ILE A 213 -17.19 5.16 11.89
C ILE A 213 -17.09 5.81 13.28
N THR A 214 -18.13 6.51 13.71
CA THR A 214 -18.10 7.24 14.99
C THR A 214 -18.29 6.35 16.22
N THR A 215 -18.98 5.20 16.09
CA THR A 215 -19.37 4.35 17.22
C THR A 215 -18.58 3.04 17.29
N LYS A 216 -18.30 2.40 16.15
CA LYS A 216 -17.59 1.11 16.08
C LYS A 216 -16.09 1.28 15.87
N LEU A 217 -15.66 2.38 15.23
CA LEU A 217 -14.26 2.70 15.00
C LEU A 217 -13.91 4.11 15.52
N PRO A 218 -14.15 4.41 16.82
CA PRO A 218 -13.83 5.72 17.37
C PRO A 218 -12.33 6.02 17.22
N LEU A 219 -12.00 7.09 16.50
CA LEU A 219 -10.62 7.53 16.28
C LEU A 219 -10.39 8.90 16.94
N SER A 220 -9.28 8.99 17.68
CA SER A 220 -8.65 10.23 18.11
C SER A 220 -8.12 11.00 16.91
N LYS A 221 -7.81 12.28 17.12
CA LYS A 221 -7.19 13.13 16.11
C LYS A 221 -5.86 12.53 15.64
N LYS A 222 -5.02 12.09 16.58
CA LYS A 222 -3.69 11.55 16.28
C LYS A 222 -3.82 10.28 15.43
N SER A 223 -4.69 9.35 15.83
CA SER A 223 -4.91 8.10 15.10
C SER A 223 -5.44 8.38 13.69
N ALA A 224 -6.44 9.25 13.53
CA ALA A 224 -6.97 9.65 12.23
C ALA A 224 -5.90 10.32 11.35
N SER A 225 -5.10 11.24 11.89
CA SER A 225 -4.00 11.89 11.18
C SER A 225 -2.99 10.89 10.66
N ASN A 226 -2.56 9.95 11.51
CA ASN A 226 -1.62 8.90 11.12
C ASN A 226 -2.20 8.01 10.03
N ILE A 227 -3.46 7.58 10.16
CA ILE A 227 -4.12 6.78 9.13
C ILE A 227 -4.15 7.52 7.79
N LYS A 228 -4.49 8.82 7.78
CA LYS A 228 -4.52 9.64 6.57
C LYS A 228 -3.12 9.83 5.97
N LYS A 229 -2.08 10.06 6.79
CA LYS A 229 -0.66 10.10 6.36
C LYS A 229 -0.23 8.78 5.73
N GLY A 230 -0.46 7.67 6.41
CA GLY A 230 -0.10 6.34 5.94
C GLY A 230 -0.80 6.01 4.63
N TRP A 231 -2.07 6.40 4.50
CA TRP A 231 -2.80 6.26 3.24
C TRP A 231 -2.16 7.06 2.10
N MET A 232 -1.89 8.34 2.34
CA MET A 232 -1.22 9.19 1.35
C MET A 232 0.15 8.66 0.94
N TYR A 233 0.91 8.09 1.88
CA TYR A 233 2.19 7.46 1.55
C TYR A 233 2.01 6.28 0.59
N ILE A 234 1.06 5.39 0.89
CA ILE A 234 0.85 4.15 0.14
C ILE A 234 0.40 4.44 -1.30
N ILE A 235 -0.57 5.33 -1.51
CA ILE A 235 -1.08 5.62 -2.87
C ILE A 235 -0.02 6.23 -3.80
N ASN A 236 0.97 6.92 -3.22
CA ASN A 236 2.03 7.59 -3.97
C ASN A 236 3.27 6.70 -4.15
N ASN A 237 3.61 5.87 -3.16
CA ASN A 237 4.87 5.12 -3.13
C ASN A 237 4.69 3.61 -3.33
N LEU A 238 3.54 3.04 -2.97
CA LEU A 238 3.29 1.59 -2.94
C LEU A 238 2.17 1.13 -3.89
N LYS A 239 1.86 1.96 -4.89
CA LYS A 239 0.88 1.65 -5.93
C LYS A 239 1.56 1.02 -7.15
N PHE A 240 0.96 -0.06 -7.65
CA PHE A 240 1.46 -0.86 -8.77
C PHE A 240 0.36 -1.09 -9.81
N TYR A 241 0.78 -1.50 -11.01
CA TYR A 241 -0.08 -1.70 -12.18
C TYR A 241 0.27 -3.04 -12.83
N HIS A 242 -0.74 -3.87 -13.11
CA HIS A 242 -0.59 -5.10 -13.88
C HIS A 242 -1.77 -5.22 -14.86
N GLY A 243 -1.47 -5.20 -16.16
CA GLY A 243 -2.50 -5.09 -17.20
C GLY A 243 -3.37 -3.84 -17.00
N LYS A 244 -4.70 -4.03 -16.88
CA LYS A 244 -5.66 -2.94 -16.61
C LYS A 244 -6.04 -2.79 -15.13
N LEU A 245 -5.34 -3.48 -14.22
CA LEU A 245 -5.67 -3.49 -12.79
C LEU A 245 -4.67 -2.66 -11.98
N GLU A 246 -5.21 -1.80 -11.10
CA GLU A 246 -4.45 -1.08 -10.08
C GLU A 246 -4.48 -1.86 -8.77
N TYR A 247 -3.32 -2.01 -8.14
CA TYR A 247 -3.22 -2.64 -6.83
C TYR A 247 -2.18 -1.95 -5.95
N ILE A 248 -2.33 -2.16 -4.65
CA ILE A 248 -1.39 -1.71 -3.63
C ILE A 248 -0.77 -2.94 -2.98
N ILE A 249 0.54 -2.87 -2.77
CA ILE A 249 1.29 -3.82 -1.94
C ILE A 249 1.58 -3.15 -0.59
N ILE A 250 1.11 -3.77 0.50
CA ILE A 250 1.43 -3.35 1.86
C ILE A 250 2.26 -4.44 2.52
N PRO A 251 3.48 -4.16 2.99
CA PRO A 251 4.23 -5.13 3.77
C PRO A 251 3.56 -5.34 5.12
N SER A 252 3.64 -6.57 5.63
CA SER A 252 3.19 -6.96 6.96
C SER A 252 4.32 -7.67 7.67
N ILE A 253 4.39 -7.50 9.00
CA ILE A 253 5.33 -8.21 9.86
C ILE A 253 4.53 -8.83 11.01
N ALA A 254 4.82 -10.09 11.35
CA ALA A 254 4.14 -10.81 12.43
C ALA A 254 4.26 -10.08 13.79
N LYS A 255 5.42 -9.49 14.08
CA LYS A 255 5.67 -8.63 15.25
C LYS A 255 6.17 -7.28 14.76
N PHE A 256 5.40 -6.21 15.00
CA PHE A 256 5.74 -4.88 14.52
C PHE A 256 7.01 -4.37 15.20
N ASP A 257 8.04 -4.11 14.40
CA ASP A 257 9.26 -3.41 14.80
C ASP A 257 9.43 -2.18 13.89
N GLU A 258 9.55 -1.02 14.51
CA GLU A 258 9.52 0.26 13.80
C GLU A 258 10.68 0.41 12.80
N LYS A 259 11.90 0.07 13.24
CA LYS A 259 13.12 0.21 12.44
C LYS A 259 13.11 -0.76 11.27
N ALA A 260 12.79 -2.03 11.50
CA ALA A 260 12.69 -3.04 10.46
C ALA A 260 11.60 -2.71 9.45
N TYR A 261 10.43 -2.26 9.92
CA TYR A 261 9.32 -1.90 9.05
C TYR A 261 9.64 -0.68 8.16
N LYS A 262 10.35 0.32 8.70
CA LYS A 262 10.83 1.48 7.92
C LYS A 262 11.78 1.06 6.80
N ILE A 263 12.75 0.20 7.09
CA ILE A 263 13.69 -0.34 6.09
C ILE A 263 12.94 -1.04 4.95
N ILE A 264 11.92 -1.84 5.29
CA ILE A 264 11.08 -2.52 4.30
C ILE A 264 10.34 -1.49 3.44
N LEU A 265 9.64 -0.52 4.04
CA LEU A 265 8.89 0.51 3.32
C LEU A 265 9.79 1.31 2.36
N ASP A 266 10.97 1.74 2.80
CA ASP A 266 11.92 2.49 1.97
C ASP A 266 12.40 1.67 0.78
N SER A 267 12.56 0.36 0.97
CA SER A 267 12.96 -0.55 -0.10
C SER A 267 11.85 -0.74 -1.13
N PHE A 268 10.58 -0.84 -0.70
CA PHE A 268 9.44 -0.84 -1.62
C PHE A 268 9.30 0.49 -2.38
N LYS A 269 9.46 1.62 -1.68
CA LYS A 269 9.47 2.97 -2.29
C LYS A 269 10.56 3.11 -3.36
N LYS A 270 11.78 2.62 -3.07
CA LYS A 270 12.89 2.59 -4.05
C LYS A 270 12.54 1.72 -5.26
N ALA A 271 12.04 0.50 -5.02
CA ALA A 271 11.63 -0.39 -6.10
C ALA A 271 10.58 0.24 -7.02
N GLN A 272 9.59 0.93 -6.45
CA GLN A 272 8.55 1.60 -7.23
C GLN A 272 9.11 2.68 -8.19
N LYS A 273 10.18 3.38 -7.79
CA LYS A 273 10.84 4.41 -8.60
C LYS A 273 11.78 3.87 -9.68
N THR A 274 12.42 2.73 -9.45
CA THR A 274 13.48 2.21 -10.33
C THR A 274 12.97 1.46 -11.56
N TYR A 275 11.74 0.92 -11.54
CA TYR A 275 11.22 0.10 -12.63
C TYR A 275 10.26 0.88 -13.56
N SER A 276 10.28 0.58 -14.86
CA SER A 276 9.31 1.09 -15.84
C SER A 276 7.91 0.50 -15.60
N LEU A 277 6.83 1.10 -16.14
CA LEU A 277 5.46 0.59 -15.99
C LEU A 277 5.26 -0.84 -16.55
N GLU A 278 6.05 -1.22 -17.56
CA GLU A 278 6.01 -2.53 -18.22
C GLU A 278 6.81 -3.60 -17.45
N ASP A 279 7.87 -3.20 -16.71
CA ASP A 279 8.68 -4.11 -15.88
C ASP A 279 8.07 -4.47 -14.52
N LYS A 280 7.03 -3.73 -14.09
CA LYS A 280 6.40 -3.87 -12.75
C LYS A 280 5.51 -5.10 -12.61
N ALA A 281 5.14 -5.72 -13.73
CA ALA A 281 4.25 -6.87 -13.78
C ALA A 281 4.93 -8.22 -13.51
N SER A 282 6.26 -8.32 -13.61
CA SER A 282 6.94 -9.63 -13.72
C SER A 282 7.78 -10.04 -12.50
N LYS A 283 7.78 -9.27 -11.40
CA LYS A 283 8.85 -9.40 -10.39
C LYS A 283 8.45 -9.19 -8.92
N GLU A 284 7.27 -9.62 -8.47
CA GLU A 284 6.99 -9.75 -7.03
C GLU A 284 8.02 -10.66 -6.33
N ASP A 285 8.28 -11.80 -6.94
CA ASP A 285 9.22 -12.81 -6.44
C ASP A 285 10.68 -12.32 -6.44
N ILE A 286 11.05 -11.50 -7.42
CA ILE A 286 12.40 -10.90 -7.50
C ILE A 286 12.54 -9.74 -6.53
N LEU A 287 11.48 -8.96 -6.28
CA LEU A 287 11.49 -7.92 -5.26
C LEU A 287 11.66 -8.53 -3.87
N ILE A 288 10.87 -9.56 -3.52
CA ILE A 288 10.99 -10.25 -2.23
C ILE A 288 12.37 -10.91 -2.08
N ARG A 289 12.88 -11.59 -3.12
CA ARG A 289 14.23 -12.18 -3.07
C ARG A 289 15.35 -11.13 -3.01
N LYS A 290 15.19 -9.97 -3.64
CA LYS A 290 16.15 -8.85 -3.51
C LYS A 290 16.09 -8.21 -2.13
N LEU A 291 14.90 -8.01 -1.56
CA LEU A 291 14.71 -7.54 -0.18
C LEU A 291 15.38 -8.49 0.82
N GLN A 292 15.22 -9.80 0.64
CA GLN A 292 15.89 -10.81 1.45
C GLN A 292 17.42 -10.79 1.32
N LYS A 293 17.95 -10.28 0.20
CA LYS A 293 19.39 -10.19 -0.11
C LYS A 293 20.02 -8.87 0.33
N GLU A 294 19.29 -7.76 0.22
CA GLU A 294 19.74 -6.42 0.62
C GLU A 294 19.69 -6.21 2.13
N VAL A 295 18.84 -6.95 2.86
CA VAL A 295 18.59 -6.70 4.28
C VAL A 295 19.02 -7.87 5.18
N GLY A 296 20.27 -8.32 5.03
CA GLY A 296 20.83 -9.46 5.78
C GLY A 296 20.49 -9.53 7.29
N ASP A 297 20.46 -10.75 7.82
CA ASP A 297 20.35 -11.18 9.23
C ASP A 297 19.27 -10.57 10.16
N LEU A 298 18.27 -9.87 9.62
CA LEU A 298 17.07 -9.56 10.40
C LEU A 298 16.09 -10.75 10.35
N GLU A 299 16.09 -11.58 11.39
CA GLU A 299 15.09 -12.67 11.57
C GLU A 299 13.65 -12.18 11.39
N THR A 300 13.37 -10.93 11.74
CA THR A 300 12.07 -10.24 11.62
C THR A 300 11.60 -10.05 10.17
N ILE A 301 12.51 -10.01 9.19
CA ILE A 301 12.16 -9.94 7.76
C ILE A 301 11.74 -11.30 7.24
N ARG A 302 12.27 -12.40 7.82
CA ARG A 302 11.85 -13.77 7.47
C ARG A 302 10.40 -14.05 7.87
N SER A 303 9.82 -13.27 8.78
CA SER A 303 8.40 -13.33 9.16
C SER A 303 7.55 -12.20 8.53
N SER A 304 8.11 -11.48 7.55
CA SER A 304 7.37 -10.52 6.77
C SER A 304 6.63 -11.18 5.60
N TYR A 305 5.44 -10.68 5.30
CA TYR A 305 4.63 -11.09 4.15
C TYR A 305 4.03 -9.85 3.49
N VAL A 306 3.44 -10.03 2.31
CA VAL A 306 2.84 -8.95 1.53
C VAL A 306 1.34 -9.13 1.47
N ASP A 307 0.61 -8.07 1.77
CA ASP A 307 -0.81 -7.99 1.47
C ASP A 307 -1.03 -7.25 0.15
N LEU A 308 -1.84 -7.86 -0.70
CA LEU A 308 -2.28 -7.28 -1.96
C LEU A 308 -3.71 -6.79 -1.84
N TYR A 309 -3.92 -5.51 -2.13
CA TYR A 309 -5.24 -4.88 -2.19
C TYR A 309 -5.51 -4.38 -3.61
N PHE A 310 -6.58 -4.87 -4.22
CA PHE A 310 -7.09 -4.38 -5.50
C PHE A 310 -7.90 -3.11 -5.28
N ILE A 311 -7.56 -2.06 -6.01
CA ILE A 311 -8.10 -0.73 -5.76
C ILE A 311 -8.51 -0.01 -7.05
N PHE A 312 -9.36 1.00 -6.90
CA PHE A 312 -9.60 2.03 -7.91
C PHE A 312 -9.44 3.39 -7.26
N ILE A 313 -8.56 4.22 -7.83
CA ILE A 313 -8.37 5.59 -7.37
C ILE A 313 -9.18 6.54 -8.24
N ASP A 314 -10.08 7.27 -7.61
CA ASP A 314 -10.58 8.52 -8.16
C ASP A 314 -9.42 9.53 -8.11
N LYS A 315 -8.77 9.72 -9.27
CA LYS A 315 -7.61 10.60 -9.43
C LYS A 315 -7.91 12.05 -9.04
N VAL A 316 -9.18 12.44 -8.95
CA VAL A 316 -9.58 13.84 -8.80
C VAL A 316 -9.73 14.25 -7.32
N ASN A 317 -10.21 13.36 -6.46
CA ASN A 317 -10.30 13.61 -5.00
C ASN A 317 -9.40 12.68 -4.16
N LEU A 318 -8.53 11.92 -4.82
CA LEU A 318 -7.66 10.88 -4.22
C LEU A 318 -8.43 9.84 -3.41
N SER A 319 -9.73 9.72 -3.64
CA SER A 319 -10.52 8.73 -2.97
C SER A 319 -10.35 7.38 -3.62
N VAL A 320 -10.38 6.35 -2.80
CA VAL A 320 -10.03 5.01 -3.25
C VAL A 320 -11.17 4.07 -2.91
N LYS A 321 -11.49 3.21 -3.88
CA LYS A 321 -12.38 2.08 -3.69
C LYS A 321 -11.52 0.84 -3.62
N ILE A 322 -11.51 0.13 -2.49
CA ILE A 322 -10.89 -1.20 -2.39
C ILE A 322 -11.92 -2.22 -2.87
N PHE A 323 -11.61 -2.96 -3.93
CA PHE A 323 -12.50 -4.01 -4.46
C PHE A 323 -12.39 -5.31 -3.66
N GLY A 324 -11.19 -5.58 -3.17
CA GLY A 324 -10.89 -6.73 -2.34
C GLY A 324 -9.40 -6.84 -2.12
N SER A 325 -8.99 -7.72 -1.21
CA SER A 325 -7.61 -8.16 -1.08
C SER A 325 -7.43 -9.53 -1.74
N ILE A 326 -6.19 -9.96 -1.96
CA ILE A 326 -5.93 -11.36 -2.31
C ILE A 326 -6.42 -12.31 -1.21
N GLU A 327 -6.41 -11.85 0.05
CA GLU A 327 -7.07 -12.55 1.15
C GLU A 327 -8.57 -12.69 0.86
N ASN A 328 -9.28 -11.68 0.34
CA ASN A 328 -10.71 -11.83 0.00
C ASN A 328 -10.99 -12.83 -1.14
N LEU A 329 -10.00 -13.14 -1.98
CA LEU A 329 -10.11 -14.18 -3.01
C LEU A 329 -9.78 -15.58 -2.47
N LEU A 330 -8.98 -15.66 -1.40
CA LEU A 330 -8.53 -16.92 -0.77
C LEU A 330 -8.54 -16.83 0.79
N PRO A 331 -9.70 -16.59 1.45
CA PRO A 331 -9.71 -15.92 2.77
C PRO A 331 -9.49 -16.80 4.00
N SER A 332 -10.05 -18.00 4.01
CA SER A 332 -10.04 -18.83 5.23
C SER A 332 -8.97 -19.90 5.18
N LYS A 333 -8.78 -20.52 4.00
CA LYS A 333 -7.98 -21.75 3.91
C LYS A 333 -6.48 -21.48 3.97
N ILE A 334 -5.97 -20.44 3.30
CA ILE A 334 -4.53 -20.09 3.38
C ILE A 334 -4.14 -19.72 4.81
N ARG A 335 -4.97 -18.91 5.47
CA ARG A 335 -4.73 -18.49 6.85
C ARG A 335 -4.82 -19.66 7.83
N ASP A 336 -5.81 -20.53 7.69
CA ASP A 336 -5.97 -21.74 8.49
C ASP A 336 -4.77 -22.68 8.33
N VAL A 337 -4.36 -22.94 7.09
CA VAL A 337 -3.20 -23.78 6.76
C VAL A 337 -1.93 -23.15 7.33
N GLY A 338 -1.70 -21.85 7.11
CA GLY A 338 -0.53 -21.14 7.63
C GLY A 338 -0.45 -21.13 9.16
N ALA A 339 -1.60 -20.98 9.85
CA ALA A 339 -1.67 -21.05 11.31
C ALA A 339 -1.33 -22.47 11.81
N LYS A 340 -1.93 -23.51 11.20
CA LYS A 340 -1.66 -24.91 11.54
C LYS A 340 -0.22 -25.32 11.26
N MET A 341 0.37 -24.79 10.19
CA MET A 341 1.79 -25.01 9.90
C MET A 341 2.68 -24.43 10.99
N MET A 342 2.40 -23.22 11.48
CA MET A 342 3.16 -22.62 12.57
C MET A 342 2.99 -23.36 13.90
N GLU A 343 1.75 -23.72 14.25
CA GLU A 343 1.43 -24.47 15.48
C GLU A 343 2.11 -25.84 15.52
N GLN A 344 2.06 -26.57 14.41
CA GLN A 344 2.60 -27.93 14.32
C GLN A 344 4.07 -27.96 13.85
N LYS A 345 4.69 -26.77 13.71
CA LYS A 345 6.06 -26.58 13.21
C LYS A 345 6.30 -27.34 11.89
N VAL A 346 5.48 -27.05 10.89
CA VAL A 346 5.55 -27.61 9.52
C VAL A 346 5.95 -26.53 8.54
N CYS A 347 6.72 -26.89 7.52
CA CYS A 347 7.12 -26.02 6.42
C CYS A 347 6.85 -26.72 5.07
N ASP A 348 6.34 -25.97 4.10
CA ASP A 348 6.11 -26.40 2.73
C ASP A 348 7.33 -26.10 1.84
N TYR A 349 8.06 -25.02 2.15
CA TYR A 349 9.24 -24.60 1.40
C TYR A 349 10.53 -25.32 1.84
N TYR A 350 11.32 -25.74 0.85
CA TYR A 350 12.66 -26.29 1.05
C TYR A 350 13.72 -25.18 0.93
N SER A 351 14.14 -24.61 2.07
CA SER A 351 15.33 -23.74 2.16
C SER A 351 16.44 -24.48 2.89
N ILE A 352 17.35 -25.12 2.16
CA ILE A 352 18.36 -26.02 2.74
C ILE A 352 19.34 -25.28 3.67
N GLY A 353 19.65 -24.01 3.39
CA GLY A 353 20.46 -23.18 4.31
C GLY A 353 19.71 -22.66 5.54
N LYS A 354 18.45 -23.05 5.74
CA LYS A 354 17.57 -22.57 6.81
C LYS A 354 16.61 -23.67 7.29
N LYS A 355 17.02 -24.94 7.28
CA LYS A 355 16.24 -25.95 8.01
C LYS A 355 16.26 -25.52 9.48
N LYS A 356 15.13 -25.04 9.98
CA LYS A 356 14.89 -24.79 11.40
C LYS A 356 14.79 -26.12 12.11
N ASP A 357 15.57 -26.27 13.18
CA ASP A 357 15.52 -27.45 14.03
C ASP A 357 14.10 -27.64 14.60
N GLY A 358 13.66 -28.89 14.60
CA GLY A 358 12.32 -29.28 15.08
C GLY A 358 11.17 -29.03 14.11
N PHE A 359 11.41 -28.48 12.91
CA PHE A 359 10.38 -28.34 11.88
C PHE A 359 10.30 -29.55 10.95
N LEU A 360 9.08 -29.96 10.60
CA LEU A 360 8.80 -30.96 9.57
C LEU A 360 8.76 -30.28 8.19
N TYR A 361 9.43 -30.85 7.20
CA TYR A 361 9.43 -30.35 5.82
C TYR A 361 8.60 -31.25 4.92
N LEU A 362 7.45 -30.77 4.43
CA LEU A 362 6.61 -31.56 3.50
C LEU A 362 7.34 -31.82 2.17
N SER A 363 8.25 -30.93 1.78
CA SER A 363 9.10 -31.13 0.61
C SER A 363 9.89 -32.44 0.66
N ASP A 364 10.27 -32.94 1.84
CA ASP A 364 10.98 -34.21 1.98
C ASP A 364 10.15 -35.40 1.44
N TYR A 365 8.82 -35.28 1.32
CA TYR A 365 7.91 -36.31 0.78
C TYR A 365 7.23 -35.94 -0.57
N PHE A 366 7.18 -34.65 -0.89
CA PHE A 366 6.41 -34.13 -2.04
C PHE A 366 7.25 -33.49 -3.14
N ALA A 367 8.55 -33.24 -2.93
CA ALA A 367 9.43 -32.55 -3.88
C ALA A 367 10.48 -33.49 -4.52
N THR A 368 10.06 -34.66 -5.01
CA THR A 368 10.95 -35.74 -5.46
C THR A 368 11.90 -35.30 -6.58
N TYR A 369 11.41 -34.68 -7.65
CA TYR A 369 12.23 -34.24 -8.78
C TYR A 369 13.14 -33.06 -8.40
N GLU A 370 12.64 -32.14 -7.58
CA GLU A 370 13.42 -30.99 -7.11
C GLU A 370 14.63 -31.46 -6.28
N LEU A 371 14.41 -32.39 -5.34
CA LEU A 371 15.45 -32.94 -4.47
C LEU A 371 16.43 -33.83 -5.25
N PHE A 372 15.95 -34.63 -6.20
CA PHE A 372 16.80 -35.43 -7.09
C PHE A 372 17.78 -34.56 -7.88
N VAL A 373 17.28 -33.48 -8.50
CA VAL A 373 18.14 -32.57 -9.26
C VAL A 373 19.12 -31.86 -8.33
N PHE A 374 18.66 -31.41 -7.17
CA PHE A 374 19.48 -30.64 -6.25
C PHE A 374 20.62 -31.46 -5.63
N PHE A 375 20.33 -32.61 -5.03
CA PHE A 375 21.34 -33.45 -4.35
C PHE A 375 22.06 -34.41 -5.30
N GLY A 376 21.43 -34.78 -6.40
CA GLY A 376 22.00 -35.59 -7.47
C GLY A 376 22.89 -34.76 -8.39
N LYS A 377 22.26 -34.06 -9.34
CA LYS A 377 22.95 -33.40 -10.46
C LYS A 377 23.66 -32.12 -10.04
N ALA A 378 23.02 -31.31 -9.20
CA ALA A 378 23.57 -30.02 -8.74
C ALA A 378 24.48 -30.14 -7.51
N LYS A 379 24.65 -31.35 -6.94
CA LYS A 379 25.50 -31.65 -5.79
C LYS A 379 25.35 -30.67 -4.62
N GLY A 380 24.12 -30.21 -4.35
CA GLY A 380 23.83 -29.31 -3.25
C GLY A 380 24.03 -27.81 -3.56
N SER A 381 24.38 -27.44 -4.79
CA SER A 381 24.65 -26.03 -5.16
C SER A 381 23.44 -25.35 -5.78
N LEU A 382 22.95 -24.29 -5.12
CA LEU A 382 21.84 -23.47 -5.63
C LEU A 382 22.18 -22.76 -6.95
N LYS A 383 23.43 -22.30 -7.09
CA LYS A 383 23.90 -21.67 -8.34
C LYS A 383 23.82 -22.68 -9.50
N GLU A 384 24.24 -23.91 -9.24
CA GLU A 384 24.25 -24.98 -10.24
C GLU A 384 22.84 -25.49 -10.56
N PHE A 385 21.99 -25.62 -9.54
CA PHE A 385 20.57 -25.98 -9.71
C PHE A 385 19.85 -25.01 -10.64
N ASN A 386 19.99 -23.70 -10.41
CA ASN A 386 19.38 -22.69 -11.27
C ASN A 386 19.98 -22.71 -12.69
N ARG A 387 21.29 -22.94 -12.81
CA ARG A 387 21.95 -23.08 -14.12
C ARG A 387 21.41 -24.27 -14.91
N LEU A 388 21.23 -25.42 -14.26
CA LEU A 388 20.69 -26.63 -14.88
C LEU A 388 19.26 -26.45 -15.35
N LEU A 389 18.38 -25.87 -14.53
CA LEU A 389 16.97 -25.68 -14.87
C LEU A 389 16.72 -24.61 -15.95
N ASN A 390 17.69 -23.74 -16.22
CA ASN A 390 17.59 -22.72 -17.27
C ASN A 390 17.98 -23.24 -18.66
N LYS A 391 18.50 -24.47 -18.78
CA LYS A 391 18.82 -25.07 -20.08
C LYS A 391 17.55 -25.64 -20.73
N LYS A 392 17.39 -25.41 -22.05
CA LYS A 392 16.27 -25.94 -22.85
C LYS A 392 16.08 -27.46 -22.71
N GLU A 393 17.18 -28.22 -22.68
CA GLU A 393 17.16 -29.69 -22.51
C GLU A 393 16.51 -30.17 -21.20
N ASN A 394 16.38 -29.30 -20.19
CA ASN A 394 15.79 -29.61 -18.89
C ASN A 394 14.37 -29.04 -18.71
N GLU A 395 13.71 -28.54 -19.77
CA GLU A 395 12.33 -28.03 -19.70
C GLU A 395 11.35 -29.10 -19.19
N GLY A 396 11.51 -30.36 -19.58
CA GLY A 396 10.69 -31.46 -19.06
C GLY A 396 10.85 -31.68 -17.56
N ILE A 397 12.05 -31.53 -17.01
CA ILE A 397 12.33 -31.63 -15.57
C ILE A 397 11.72 -30.42 -14.84
N LYS A 398 11.87 -29.22 -15.40
CA LYS A 398 11.27 -27.99 -14.87
C LYS A 398 9.75 -28.12 -14.78
N ASN A 399 9.10 -28.69 -15.80
CA ASN A 399 7.66 -28.94 -15.80
C ASN A 399 7.24 -29.95 -14.72
N LYS A 400 8.00 -31.03 -14.51
CA LYS A 400 7.74 -32.00 -13.44
C LYS A 400 7.87 -31.38 -12.04
N ILE A 401 8.91 -30.57 -11.80
CA ILE A 401 9.05 -29.81 -10.55
C ILE A 401 7.88 -28.85 -10.35
N LEU A 402 7.43 -28.18 -11.41
CA LEU A 402 6.26 -27.31 -11.34
C LEU A 402 4.98 -28.09 -11.00
N GLN A 403 4.80 -29.28 -11.59
CA GLN A 403 3.67 -30.16 -11.28
C GLN A 403 3.67 -30.61 -9.81
N GLU A 404 4.83 -30.98 -9.25
CA GLU A 404 4.96 -31.31 -7.82
C GLU A 404 4.54 -30.14 -6.92
N LYS A 405 4.99 -28.92 -7.25
CA LYS A 405 4.64 -27.71 -6.49
C LYS A 405 3.15 -27.38 -6.59
N ILE A 406 2.58 -27.51 -7.78
CA ILE A 406 1.13 -27.32 -7.99
C ILE A 406 0.33 -28.35 -7.21
N TYR A 407 0.75 -29.62 -7.23
CA TYR A 407 0.08 -30.70 -6.51
C TYR A 407 0.10 -30.46 -4.99
N LEU A 408 1.26 -30.12 -4.42
CA LEU A 408 1.36 -29.79 -2.99
C LEU A 408 0.48 -28.57 -2.64
N ALA A 409 0.48 -27.53 -3.47
CA ALA A 409 -0.38 -26.38 -3.25
C ALA A 409 -1.87 -26.75 -3.28
N LYS A 410 -2.30 -27.61 -4.22
CA LYS A 410 -3.68 -28.11 -4.26
C LYS A 410 -4.07 -28.91 -3.03
N LEU A 411 -3.17 -29.75 -2.52
CA LEU A 411 -3.36 -30.49 -1.26
C LEU A 411 -3.53 -29.53 -0.08
N LEU A 412 -2.61 -28.56 0.07
CA LEU A 412 -2.64 -27.59 1.16
C LEU A 412 -3.93 -26.76 1.14
N LEU A 413 -4.38 -26.36 -0.03
CA LEU A 413 -5.60 -25.56 -0.22
C LEU A 413 -6.88 -26.41 -0.22
N GLY A 414 -6.78 -27.74 -0.12
CA GLY A 414 -7.94 -28.64 -0.11
C GLY A 414 -8.67 -28.76 -1.45
N TYR A 415 -8.04 -28.35 -2.55
CA TYR A 415 -8.53 -28.61 -3.91
C TYR A 415 -8.27 -30.05 -4.36
N GLU A 416 -7.37 -30.73 -3.67
CA GLU A 416 -7.01 -32.12 -3.92
C GLU A 416 -6.84 -32.83 -2.58
N LYS A 417 -7.06 -34.14 -2.56
CA LYS A 417 -6.80 -34.99 -1.40
C LYS A 417 -5.91 -36.15 -1.80
N ILE A 418 -4.99 -36.50 -0.93
CA ILE A 418 -4.16 -37.69 -1.08
C ILE A 418 -4.85 -38.88 -0.40
N GLU A 419 -4.89 -40.02 -1.09
CA GLU A 419 -5.34 -41.27 -0.46
C GLU A 419 -4.35 -41.69 0.62
N TYR A 420 -4.86 -42.15 1.76
CA TYR A 420 -4.00 -42.53 2.87
C TYR A 420 -2.97 -43.61 2.47
N SER A 421 -3.36 -44.60 1.67
CA SER A 421 -2.44 -45.61 1.11
C SER A 421 -1.30 -44.99 0.30
N LYS A 422 -1.62 -44.07 -0.62
CA LYS A 422 -0.60 -43.36 -1.43
C LYS A 422 0.34 -42.50 -0.58
N LEU A 423 -0.12 -42.00 0.56
CA LEU A 423 0.74 -41.29 1.51
C LEU A 423 1.70 -42.25 2.24
N LEU A 424 1.22 -43.43 2.64
CA LEU A 424 2.07 -44.47 3.22
C LEU A 424 3.10 -44.98 2.22
N ASP A 425 2.73 -45.22 0.96
CA ASP A 425 3.65 -45.63 -0.10
C ASP A 425 4.80 -44.62 -0.27
N LYS A 426 4.48 -43.32 -0.13
CA LYS A 426 5.50 -42.25 -0.14
C LYS A 426 6.44 -42.38 1.06
N PHE A 427 5.92 -42.57 2.26
CA PHE A 427 6.76 -42.73 3.46
C PHE A 427 7.68 -43.95 3.34
N GLU A 428 7.15 -45.10 2.91
CA GLU A 428 7.96 -46.30 2.68
C GLU A 428 9.08 -46.05 1.66
N HIS A 429 8.76 -45.38 0.56
CA HIS A 429 9.76 -45.01 -0.43
C HIS A 429 10.88 -44.14 0.16
N PHE A 430 10.54 -43.12 0.94
CA PHE A 430 11.54 -42.20 1.51
C PHE A 430 12.26 -42.74 2.75
N ARG A 431 11.74 -43.78 3.42
CA ARG A 431 12.49 -44.58 4.40
C ARG A 431 13.58 -45.39 3.72
N GLU A 432 13.23 -46.07 2.63
CA GLU A 432 14.14 -47.01 1.97
C GLU A 432 15.17 -46.31 1.07
N PHE A 433 14.79 -45.21 0.41
CA PHE A 433 15.59 -44.58 -0.64
C PHE A 433 15.93 -43.11 -0.36
N ASP A 434 17.12 -42.71 -0.80
CA ASP A 434 17.56 -41.32 -0.88
C ASP A 434 16.98 -40.61 -2.11
N PHE A 435 17.25 -39.32 -2.23
CA PHE A 435 16.77 -38.51 -3.36
C PHE A 435 17.35 -38.92 -4.72
N LYS A 436 18.30 -39.88 -4.77
CA LYS A 436 18.87 -40.46 -5.99
C LYS A 436 18.36 -41.88 -6.24
N ASN A 437 17.34 -42.34 -5.50
CA ASN A 437 16.83 -43.71 -5.49
C ASN A 437 17.87 -44.75 -5.08
N LYS A 438 18.87 -44.37 -4.27
CA LYS A 438 19.81 -45.30 -3.64
C LYS A 438 19.32 -45.68 -2.25
N LYS A 439 19.57 -46.92 -1.84
CA LYS A 439 19.19 -47.37 -0.50
C LYS A 439 19.90 -46.56 0.58
N LYS A 440 19.15 -46.12 1.59
CA LYS A 440 19.68 -45.44 2.79
C LYS A 440 20.24 -46.48 3.76
N LEU A 441 21.55 -46.66 3.72
CA LEU A 441 22.28 -47.58 4.58
C LEU A 441 23.30 -46.79 5.42
N ASN A 442 23.41 -47.13 6.69
CA ASN A 442 24.47 -46.62 7.56
C ASN A 442 25.83 -47.27 7.24
N ASP A 443 26.88 -46.85 7.94
CA ASP A 443 28.25 -47.38 7.78
C ASP A 443 28.37 -48.90 8.03
N LYS A 444 27.36 -49.52 8.65
CA LYS A 444 27.27 -50.97 8.92
C LYS A 444 26.38 -51.71 7.93
N ASN A 445 25.98 -51.09 6.81
CA ASN A 445 25.03 -51.61 5.83
C ASN A 445 23.63 -51.95 6.39
N ILE A 446 23.26 -51.36 7.53
CA ILE A 446 21.93 -51.46 8.11
C ILE A 446 21.09 -50.30 7.58
N LYS A 447 19.81 -50.55 7.32
CA LYS A 447 18.88 -49.51 6.87
C LYS A 447 18.76 -48.41 7.93
N GLU A 448 18.92 -47.15 7.54
CA GLU A 448 18.90 -46.02 8.49
C GLU A 448 17.60 -45.98 9.31
N TRP A 449 16.47 -46.31 8.70
CA TRP A 449 15.18 -46.31 9.40
C TRP A 449 15.03 -47.44 10.42
N VAL A 450 15.86 -48.48 10.37
CA VAL A 450 15.89 -49.54 11.39
C VAL A 450 16.65 -49.07 12.63
N GLU A 451 17.74 -48.31 12.45
CA GLU A 451 18.52 -47.75 13.56
C GLU A 451 17.86 -46.53 14.20
N PHE A 452 17.18 -45.71 13.39
CA PHE A 452 16.52 -44.47 13.83
C PHE A 452 15.00 -44.51 13.66
N SER A 453 14.37 -45.66 13.95
CA SER A 453 12.93 -45.90 13.74
C SER A 453 12.04 -44.81 14.32
N ASP A 454 12.36 -44.37 15.54
CA ASP A 454 11.55 -43.39 16.26
C ASP A 454 11.52 -42.03 15.55
N ASN A 455 12.63 -41.63 14.93
CA ASN A 455 12.71 -40.36 14.20
C ASN A 455 11.85 -40.38 12.93
N PHE A 456 11.84 -41.51 12.21
CA PHE A 456 10.99 -41.67 11.02
C PHE A 456 9.51 -41.68 11.40
N ILE A 457 9.13 -42.50 12.40
CA ILE A 457 7.75 -42.60 12.89
C ILE A 457 7.25 -41.23 13.37
N GLN A 458 8.02 -40.51 14.18
CA GLN A 458 7.63 -39.18 14.66
C GLN A 458 7.40 -38.17 13.53
N ASN A 459 8.26 -38.16 12.51
CA ASN A 459 8.10 -37.22 11.39
C ASN A 459 6.90 -37.55 10.51
N GLU A 460 6.62 -38.83 10.30
CA GLU A 460 5.48 -39.30 9.53
C GLU A 460 4.16 -39.09 10.26
N ASP A 461 4.10 -39.37 11.56
CA ASP A 461 2.95 -39.08 12.41
C ASP A 461 2.64 -37.58 12.41
N ARG A 462 3.68 -36.73 12.48
CA ARG A 462 3.52 -35.28 12.35
C ARG A 462 3.01 -34.87 10.98
N ALA A 463 3.47 -35.52 9.91
CA ALA A 463 2.99 -35.25 8.55
C ALA A 463 1.52 -35.65 8.40
N ILE A 464 1.13 -36.83 8.88
CA ILE A 464 -0.25 -37.31 8.90
C ILE A 464 -1.12 -36.35 9.71
N LYS A 465 -0.73 -36.04 10.94
CA LYS A 465 -1.46 -35.13 11.84
C LYS A 465 -1.70 -33.76 11.19
N PHE A 466 -0.68 -33.22 10.54
CA PHE A 466 -0.80 -31.94 9.84
C PHE A 466 -1.76 -32.05 8.65
N LEU A 467 -1.58 -33.02 7.76
CA LEU A 467 -2.41 -33.19 6.57
C LEU A 467 -3.87 -33.51 6.93
N ASP A 468 -4.13 -34.30 7.99
CA ASP A 468 -5.46 -34.51 8.54
C ASP A 468 -6.06 -33.21 9.08
N SER A 469 -5.29 -32.41 9.81
CA SER A 469 -5.78 -31.15 10.39
C SER A 469 -6.26 -30.15 9.33
N ILE A 470 -5.77 -30.25 8.10
CA ILE A 470 -6.21 -29.44 6.96
C ILE A 470 -7.19 -30.18 6.04
N ASN A 471 -7.64 -31.39 6.39
CA ASN A 471 -8.53 -32.26 5.60
C ASN A 471 -7.96 -32.62 4.21
N ALA A 472 -6.64 -32.79 4.12
CA ALA A 472 -5.95 -33.15 2.88
C ALA A 472 -5.85 -34.67 2.66
N ILE A 473 -6.15 -35.48 3.67
CA ILE A 473 -6.15 -36.95 3.56
C ILE A 473 -7.56 -37.43 3.24
N LYS A 474 -7.67 -38.27 2.21
CA LYS A 474 -8.86 -39.08 1.94
C LYS A 474 -8.68 -40.41 2.64
N ARG A 475 -9.36 -40.58 3.78
CA ARG A 475 -9.54 -41.87 4.44
C ARG A 475 -10.66 -42.60 3.70
N GLY A 476 -10.38 -43.83 3.27
CA GLY A 476 -11.33 -44.69 2.55
C GLY A 476 -12.53 -45.04 3.41
#